data_AF-A0A969E1K9-F1
#
_entry.id   AF-A0A969E1K9-F1
#
_cell.length_a   1.000
_cell.length_b   1.000
_cell.length_c   1.000
_cell.angle_alpha   90.00
_cell.angle_beta   90.00
_cell.angle_gamma   90.00
#
_symmetry.space_group_name_H-M   'P 1'
#
loop_
_entity.id
_entity.type
_entity.pdbx_description
1 polymer ?
#
loop_
_entity_poly.entity_id
_entity_poly.type
_entity_poly.pdbx_seq_one_letter_code
_entity_poly.pdbx_strand_id
1 'polypeptide(L)'
;MERVIESGTGSNARVPGIEVCGKTGTSENVHGEDSSVFIGFAPKNNPKIAVAVYVENGGWGNDFAAPMTGLMIEKFLNRIISEKRQGIVEKMYRARLAFSTGKGYYVRKN
;
A
#
# COMPACT_ATOMS: atom_id res chain seq x y z
N MET A 1 3.31 -15.63 6.40
CA MET A 1 2.97 -14.28 5.89
C MET A 1 2.29 -14.33 4.54
N GLU A 2 2.74 -15.17 3.60
CA GLU A 2 2.10 -15.41 2.30
C GLU A 2 0.57 -15.58 2.31
N ARG A 3 0.00 -16.36 3.24
CA ARG A 3 -1.46 -16.54 3.36
C ARG A 3 -2.25 -15.23 3.50
N VAL A 4 -1.65 -14.17 4.04
CA VAL A 4 -2.28 -12.83 4.13
C VAL A 4 -2.54 -12.26 2.73
N ILE A 5 -1.73 -12.65 1.75
CA ILE A 5 -1.80 -12.19 0.35
C ILE A 5 -2.65 -13.15 -0.50
N GLU A 6 -2.63 -14.45 -0.17
CA GLU A 6 -3.41 -15.44 -0.90
C GLU A 6 -4.89 -15.42 -0.54
N SER A 7 -5.22 -15.28 0.74
CA SER A 7 -6.60 -15.41 1.23
C SER A 7 -6.94 -14.47 2.39
N GLY A 8 -6.04 -13.53 2.72
CA GLY A 8 -6.21 -12.63 3.85
C GLY A 8 -6.38 -11.16 3.48
N THR A 9 -6.14 -10.30 4.47
CA THR A 9 -6.36 -8.86 4.41
C THR A 9 -5.42 -8.10 3.49
N GLY A 10 -4.35 -8.73 2.97
CA GLY A 10 -3.35 -8.10 2.09
C GLY A 10 -3.46 -8.55 0.64
N SER A 11 -4.61 -9.07 0.22
CA SER A 11 -4.80 -9.69 -1.10
C SER A 11 -4.47 -8.78 -2.28
N ASN A 12 -4.58 -7.45 -2.13
CA ASN A 12 -4.26 -6.51 -3.19
C ASN A 12 -2.75 -6.36 -3.45
N ALA A 13 -1.89 -6.86 -2.56
CA ALA A 13 -0.44 -6.91 -2.78
C ALA A 13 0.01 -8.07 -3.70
N ARG A 14 -0.92 -8.94 -4.12
CA ARG A 14 -0.61 -10.10 -4.97
C ARG A 14 0.05 -9.66 -6.28
N VAL A 15 1.09 -10.37 -6.67
CA VAL A 15 1.75 -10.24 -7.97
C VAL A 15 1.73 -11.59 -8.67
N PRO A 16 1.11 -11.72 -9.86
CA PRO A 16 1.09 -13.00 -10.58
C PRO A 16 2.51 -13.54 -10.82
N GLY A 17 2.73 -14.80 -10.46
CA GLY A 17 4.03 -15.47 -10.63
C GLY A 17 5.11 -15.10 -9.61
N ILE A 18 4.81 -14.27 -8.61
CA ILE A 18 5.76 -13.90 -7.54
C ILE A 18 5.14 -14.19 -6.18
N GLU A 19 5.80 -15.04 -5.38
CA GLU A 19 5.40 -15.32 -4.01
C GLU A 19 5.69 -14.11 -3.11
N VAL A 20 4.67 -13.28 -2.86
CA VAL A 20 4.76 -12.10 -1.98
C VAL A 20 4.41 -12.49 -0.56
N CYS A 21 5.27 -12.10 0.39
CA CYS A 21 4.99 -12.21 1.82
C CYS A 21 4.81 -10.82 2.40
N GLY A 22 3.80 -10.62 3.26
CA GLY A 22 3.66 -9.37 3.97
C GLY A 22 2.57 -9.37 5.02
N LYS A 23 2.38 -8.21 5.63
CA LYS A 23 1.36 -7.95 6.63
C LYS A 23 0.80 -6.54 6.42
N THR A 24 -0.52 -6.43 6.53
CA THR A 24 -1.23 -5.15 6.60
C THR A 24 -1.16 -4.59 8.02
N GLY A 25 -0.96 -3.30 8.12
CA GLY A 25 -1.25 -2.50 9.30
C GLY A 25 -2.31 -1.45 8.97
N THR A 26 -3.06 -1.05 9.99
CA THR A 26 -3.87 0.15 9.97
C THR A 26 -3.43 0.93 11.21
N SER A 27 -3.01 2.18 11.04
CA SER A 27 -2.67 3.04 12.18
C SER A 27 -3.85 3.98 12.40
N GLU A 28 -4.50 3.88 13.56
CA GLU A 28 -5.62 4.74 13.90
C GLU A 28 -5.20 6.20 13.95
N ASN A 29 -6.01 7.08 13.35
CA ASN A 29 -5.78 8.51 13.36
C ASN A 29 -6.96 9.22 14.04
N VAL A 30 -6.76 9.73 15.26
CA VAL A 30 -7.83 10.41 16.02
C VAL A 30 -8.24 11.76 15.42
N HIS A 31 -7.54 12.27 14.41
CA HIS A 31 -7.78 13.56 13.76
C HIS A 31 -8.14 13.46 12.26
N GLY A 32 -8.29 12.25 11.70
CA GLY A 32 -8.48 12.04 10.27
C GLY A 32 -8.86 10.61 9.92
N GLU A 33 -8.67 10.21 8.66
CA GLU A 33 -8.78 8.80 8.29
C GLU A 33 -7.55 8.03 8.78
N ASP A 34 -7.74 6.75 9.10
CA ASP A 34 -6.64 5.87 9.46
C ASP A 34 -5.58 5.83 8.37
N SER A 35 -4.35 5.49 8.75
CA SER A 35 -3.27 5.34 7.78
C SER A 35 -3.21 3.92 7.25
N SER A 36 -3.08 3.80 5.93
CA SER A 36 -2.93 2.54 5.21
C SER A 36 -1.46 2.12 5.29
N VAL A 37 -1.18 0.98 5.92
CA VAL A 37 0.19 0.49 6.11
C VAL A 37 0.34 -0.91 5.54
N PHE A 38 1.44 -1.17 4.87
CA PHE A 38 1.82 -2.50 4.43
C PHE A 38 3.32 -2.67 4.46
N ILE A 39 3.78 -3.79 5.02
CA ILE A 39 5.17 -4.21 4.94
C ILE A 39 5.22 -5.59 4.30
N GLY A 40 6.08 -5.75 3.30
CA GLY A 40 6.25 -7.04 2.63
C GLY A 40 7.60 -7.21 1.96
N PHE A 41 7.88 -8.43 1.55
CA PHE A 41 9.08 -8.80 0.81
C PHE A 41 8.77 -9.85 -0.24
N ALA A 42 9.62 -9.91 -1.25
CA ALA A 42 9.51 -10.89 -2.32
C ALA A 42 10.85 -11.14 -3.03
N PRO A 43 11.01 -12.30 -3.71
CA PRO A 43 10.17 -13.50 -3.57
C PRO A 43 10.26 -14.09 -2.15
N LYS A 44 9.31 -14.93 -1.75
CA LYS A 44 9.30 -15.63 -0.45
C LYS A 44 10.60 -16.38 -0.20
N ASN A 45 11.03 -17.14 -1.20
CA ASN A 45 12.29 -17.88 -1.18
C ASN A 45 13.41 -17.01 -1.78
N ASN A 46 14.52 -16.86 -1.05
CA ASN A 46 15.64 -15.97 -1.42
C ASN A 46 15.19 -14.52 -1.75
N PRO A 47 14.67 -13.77 -0.75
CA PRO A 47 14.13 -12.43 -0.96
C PRO A 47 15.13 -11.48 -1.61
N LYS A 48 14.63 -10.67 -2.56
CA LYS A 48 15.44 -9.68 -3.30
C LYS A 48 15.06 -8.25 -3.00
N ILE A 49 13.85 -8.04 -2.50
CA ILE A 49 13.33 -6.72 -2.12
C ILE A 49 12.44 -6.85 -0.88
N ALA A 50 12.55 -5.88 0.01
CA ALA A 50 11.59 -5.58 1.06
C ALA A 50 11.06 -4.16 0.85
N VAL A 51 9.76 -3.97 1.04
CA VAL A 51 9.05 -2.71 0.84
C VAL A 51 8.18 -2.43 2.06
N ALA A 52 8.27 -1.21 2.57
CA ALA A 52 7.32 -0.66 3.54
C ALA A 52 6.60 0.50 2.86
N VAL A 53 5.27 0.44 2.80
CA VAL A 53 4.42 1.50 2.28
C VAL A 53 3.55 2.00 3.42
N TYR A 54 3.56 3.31 3.61
CA TYR A 54 2.76 4.03 4.58
C TYR A 54 2.06 5.17 3.86
N VAL A 55 0.74 5.20 3.92
CA VAL A 55 -0.10 6.22 3.29
C VAL A 55 -0.98 6.84 4.36
N GLU A 56 -0.68 8.08 4.73
CA GLU A 56 -1.48 8.87 5.66
C GLU A 56 -2.88 9.16 5.10
N ASN A 57 -3.89 9.08 5.96
CA ASN A 57 -5.31 9.25 5.57
C ASN A 57 -5.70 8.33 4.39
N GLY A 58 -5.11 7.13 4.35
CA GLY A 58 -5.35 6.13 3.31
C GLY A 58 -6.39 5.08 3.70
N GLY A 59 -7.00 5.20 4.87
CA GLY A 59 -7.89 4.17 5.40
C GLY A 59 -7.15 2.85 5.62
N TRP A 60 -7.65 1.77 5.02
CA TRP A 60 -7.21 0.42 5.39
C TRP A 60 -5.92 0.04 4.65
N GLY A 61 -5.06 -0.75 5.29
CA GLY A 61 -3.80 -1.22 4.68
C GLY A 61 -3.94 -1.87 3.29
N ASN A 62 -5.10 -2.45 2.98
CA ASN A 62 -5.36 -3.09 1.70
C ASN A 62 -5.78 -2.13 0.57
N ASP A 63 -6.16 -0.88 0.89
CA ASP A 63 -6.76 0.05 -0.08
C ASP A 63 -5.71 0.73 -0.95
N PHE A 64 -4.60 1.14 -0.34
CA PHE A 64 -3.49 1.81 -1.02
C PHE A 64 -2.15 1.12 -0.78
N ALA A 65 -1.77 0.87 0.48
CA ALA A 65 -0.42 0.38 0.78
C ALA A 65 -0.14 -1.01 0.19
N ALA A 66 -1.11 -1.94 0.28
CA ALA A 66 -0.99 -3.27 -0.33
C ALA A 66 -0.86 -3.23 -1.87
N PRO A 67 -1.75 -2.60 -2.65
CA PRO A 67 -1.61 -2.56 -4.11
C PRO A 67 -0.35 -1.82 -4.56
N MET A 68 0.04 -0.73 -3.90
CA MET A 68 1.31 -0.05 -4.20
C MET A 68 2.52 -0.95 -3.96
N THR A 69 2.53 -1.71 -2.86
CA THR A 69 3.59 -2.69 -2.59
C THR A 69 3.69 -3.73 -3.71
N GLY A 70 2.56 -4.28 -4.16
CA GLY A 70 2.53 -5.23 -5.26
C GLY A 70 3.02 -4.65 -6.59
N LEU A 71 2.74 -3.38 -6.88
CA LEU A 71 3.24 -2.70 -8.09
C LEU A 71 4.75 -2.44 -8.01
N MET A 72 5.25 -2.00 -6.86
CA MET A 72 6.68 -1.77 -6.63
C MET A 72 7.51 -3.05 -6.74
N ILE A 73 7.02 -4.14 -6.14
CA ILE A 73 7.66 -5.47 -6.23
C ILE A 73 7.71 -5.95 -7.69
N GLU A 74 6.58 -5.88 -8.41
CA GLU A 74 6.54 -6.29 -9.82
C GLU A 74 7.52 -5.47 -10.66
N LYS A 75 7.50 -4.13 -10.53
CA LYS A 75 8.40 -3.24 -11.26
C LYS A 75 9.87 -3.53 -10.95
N PHE A 76 10.20 -3.85 -9.70
CA PHE A 76 11.58 -4.14 -9.31
C PHE A 76 12.09 -5.46 -9.89
N LEU A 77 11.31 -6.54 -9.72
CA LEU A 77 11.72 -7.89 -10.12
C LEU A 77 11.60 -8.12 -11.63
N ASN A 78 10.51 -7.64 -12.26
CA ASN A 78 10.23 -7.85 -13.68
C ASN A 78 10.70 -6.67 -14.56
N ARG A 79 11.20 -5.58 -13.96
CA ARG A 79 11.58 -4.32 -14.63
C ARG A 79 10.43 -3.54 -15.27
N ILE A 80 9.23 -4.11 -15.35
CA ILE A 80 8.01 -3.52 -15.88
C ILE A 80 6.82 -3.84 -14.99
N ILE A 81 5.76 -3.04 -15.08
CA ILE A 81 4.43 -3.36 -14.53
C ILE A 81 3.59 -3.87 -15.68
N SER A 82 2.95 -5.03 -15.53
CA SER A 82 2.13 -5.63 -16.59
C SER A 82 0.99 -4.71 -17.02
N GLU A 83 0.65 -4.74 -18.31
CA GLU A 83 -0.45 -3.95 -18.89
C GLU A 83 -1.78 -4.17 -18.16
N LYS A 84 -2.03 -5.43 -17.74
CA LYS A 84 -3.22 -5.83 -16.98
C LYS A 84 -3.36 -5.11 -15.63
N ARG A 85 -2.28 -4.53 -15.10
CA ARG A 85 -2.25 -3.84 -13.80
C ARG A 85 -2.17 -2.32 -13.94
N GLN A 86 -2.16 -1.76 -15.15
CA GLN A 86 -2.14 -0.31 -15.37
C GLN A 86 -3.39 0.39 -14.79
N GLY A 87 -4.54 -0.30 -14.74
CA GLY A 87 -5.72 0.24 -14.05
C GLY A 87 -5.50 0.46 -12.54
N ILE A 88 -4.68 -0.37 -11.91
CA ILE A 88 -4.30 -0.18 -10.49
C ILE A 88 -3.35 1.02 -10.38
N VAL A 89 -2.35 1.12 -11.27
CA VAL A 89 -1.43 2.27 -11.33
C VAL A 89 -2.21 3.58 -11.44
N GLU A 90 -3.14 3.65 -12.39
CA GLU A 90 -3.97 4.84 -12.60
C GLU A 90 -4.84 5.17 -11.39
N LYS A 91 -5.46 4.14 -10.77
CA LYS A 91 -6.22 4.30 -9.52
C LYS A 91 -5.35 4.92 -8.42
N MET A 92 -4.11 4.45 -8.26
CA MET A 92 -3.19 4.98 -7.25
C MET A 92 -2.75 6.41 -7.58
N TYR A 93 -2.46 6.73 -8.85
CA TYR A 93 -2.08 8.08 -9.27
C TYR A 93 -3.19 9.11 -9.12
N ARG A 94 -4.45 8.71 -9.37
CA ARG A 94 -5.61 9.60 -9.27
C ARG A 94 -6.18 9.70 -7.86
N ALA A 95 -5.69 8.89 -6.92
CA ALA A 95 -6.16 8.90 -5.55
C ALA A 95 -6.03 10.31 -4.95
N ARG A 96 -7.14 10.85 -4.46
CA ARG A 96 -7.16 12.07 -3.66
C ARG A 96 -7.37 11.65 -2.21
N LEU A 97 -6.31 11.71 -1.42
CA LEU A 97 -6.37 11.45 0.01
C LEU A 97 -6.97 12.68 0.68
N ALA A 98 -8.07 12.50 1.41
CA ALA A 98 -8.74 13.61 2.07
C ALA A 98 -7.91 14.04 3.29
N PHE A 99 -7.38 15.26 3.26
CA PHE A 99 -6.97 15.92 4.49
C PHE A 99 -8.24 16.45 5.15
N SER A 100 -8.67 15.84 6.25
CA SER A 100 -9.67 16.45 7.12
C SER A 100 -9.06 17.70 7.74
N THR A 101 -9.16 18.85 7.06
CA THR A 101 -8.95 20.17 7.66
C THR A 101 -10.15 20.46 8.56
N GLY A 102 -10.20 19.78 9.70
CA GLY A 102 -11.43 19.66 10.48
C GLY A 102 -11.24 19.56 11.98
N LYS A 103 -10.19 20.19 12.55
CA LYS A 103 -10.14 20.70 13.94
C LYS A 103 -8.82 21.45 14.22
N GLY A 104 -8.92 22.79 14.25
CA GLY A 104 -8.12 23.68 15.10
C GLY A 104 -6.59 23.61 15.03
N TYR A 105 -5.99 24.01 13.91
CA TYR A 105 -4.65 24.62 13.96
C TYR A 105 -4.83 26.14 13.88
N TYR A 106 -4.65 26.81 15.02
CA TYR A 106 -4.52 28.27 15.07
C TYR A 106 -3.28 28.67 14.27
N VAL A 107 -3.47 29.08 13.02
CA VAL A 107 -2.47 29.88 12.32
C VAL A 107 -2.52 31.27 12.95
N ARG A 108 -1.56 31.55 13.82
CA ARG A 108 -1.33 32.90 14.34
C ARG A 108 -0.92 33.76 13.13
N LYS A 109 -1.84 34.58 12.63
CA LYS A 109 -1.52 35.65 11.68
C LYS A 109 -0.63 36.65 12.41
N ASN A 110 0.58 36.86 11.90
CA ASN A 110 1.29 38.12 12.04
C ASN A 110 0.97 38.97 10.81
#